data_AF-A0A7W1HH89-F1
#
_entry.id   AF-A0A7W1HH89-F1
#
_cell.length_a   1.000
_cell.length_b   1.000
_cell.length_c   1.000
_cell.angle_alpha   90.00
_cell.angle_beta   90.00
_cell.angle_gamma   90.00
#
_symmetry.space_group_name_H-M   'P 1'
#
loop_
_entity.id
_entity.type
_entity.pdbx_description
1 polymer ?
#
loop_
_entity_poly.entity_id
_entity_poly.type
_entity_poly.pdbx_seq_one_letter_code
_entity_poly.pdbx_strand_id
1 'polypeptide(L)'
;MAGIIRGESKSLVKLRENQEETLNYARKIHMKELFGATEFVASLADIELGRILVSDEPLRLYRELLGKGRLQETLRSMHMARHFHYLESYETACEYHFRWFVEENRMRYNVNTLSQKTIDGLSLAKCIPKVSYLKKIRYRLRFHRLCRDLQWAAKESPFNYLHQFELLKGVKEMLKGQDNEAIRTFEKAAEIAKKSGGYLWVGIANELAGEILIEKGFPRYAIDCIQEAHYYYERYGLK
;
A
#
# COMPACT_ATOMS: atom_id res chain seq x y z
N MET A 1 -20.20 -30.89 3.99
CA MET A 1 -20.32 -29.69 3.12
C MET A 1 -21.58 -28.85 3.40
N ALA A 2 -22.77 -29.42 3.62
CA ALA A 2 -23.98 -28.60 3.85
C ALA A 2 -24.07 -27.86 5.22
N GLY A 3 -23.31 -28.28 6.24
CA GLY A 3 -23.25 -27.61 7.55
C GLY A 3 -22.37 -26.36 7.60
N ILE A 4 -21.35 -26.30 6.72
CA ILE A 4 -20.43 -25.15 6.60
C ILE A 4 -21.15 -23.96 5.94
N ILE A 5 -21.97 -24.24 4.91
CA ILE A 5 -22.75 -23.25 4.14
C ILE A 5 -23.81 -22.53 5.02
N ARG A 6 -24.39 -23.19 6.03
CA ARG A 6 -25.39 -22.56 6.94
C ARG A 6 -24.76 -21.72 8.05
N GLY A 7 -23.54 -22.04 8.48
CA GLY A 7 -22.76 -21.21 9.41
C GLY A 7 -22.31 -19.91 8.74
N GLU A 8 -21.89 -20.00 7.48
CA GLU A 8 -21.50 -18.87 6.63
C GLU A 8 -22.67 -17.91 6.37
N SER A 9 -23.89 -18.41 6.10
CA SER A 9 -25.08 -17.55 5.91
C SER A 9 -25.44 -16.69 7.13
N LYS A 10 -25.32 -17.23 8.36
CA LYS A 10 -25.59 -16.46 9.60
C LYS A 10 -24.48 -15.46 9.91
N SER A 11 -23.24 -15.79 9.54
CA SER A 11 -22.09 -14.88 9.58
C SER A 11 -22.29 -13.69 8.63
N LEU A 12 -22.81 -13.93 7.42
CA LEU A 12 -23.05 -12.91 6.40
C LEU A 12 -24.17 -11.93 6.76
N VAL A 13 -25.24 -12.38 7.44
CA VAL A 13 -26.30 -11.47 7.93
C VAL A 13 -25.76 -10.55 9.01
N LYS A 14 -25.01 -11.11 9.96
CA LYS A 14 -24.37 -10.34 11.04
C LYS A 14 -23.32 -9.36 10.50
N LEU A 15 -22.63 -9.73 9.41
CA LEU A 15 -21.68 -8.88 8.70
C LEU A 15 -22.38 -7.67 8.05
N ARG A 16 -23.53 -7.90 7.40
CA ARG A 16 -24.33 -6.85 6.78
C ARG A 16 -24.92 -5.88 7.81
N GLU A 17 -25.35 -6.40 8.96
CA GLU A 17 -25.81 -5.59 10.09
C GLU A 17 -24.67 -4.71 10.63
N ASN A 18 -23.45 -5.25 10.79
CA ASN A 18 -22.28 -4.48 11.21
C ASN A 18 -21.86 -3.40 10.19
N GLN A 19 -21.99 -3.67 8.88
CA GLN A 19 -21.71 -2.70 7.82
C GLN A 19 -22.70 -1.53 7.85
N GLU A 20 -23.99 -1.82 8.04
CA GLU A 20 -25.04 -0.82 8.11
C GLU A 20 -24.94 0.01 9.40
N GLU A 21 -24.59 -0.62 10.53
CA GLU A 21 -24.28 0.09 11.78
C GLU A 21 -23.06 1.01 11.65
N THR A 22 -22.00 0.57 10.99
CA THR A 22 -20.78 1.38 10.79
C THR A 22 -21.05 2.59 9.89
N LEU A 23 -21.81 2.39 8.81
CA LEU A 23 -22.26 3.47 7.93
C LEU A 23 -23.19 4.44 8.64
N ASN A 24 -24.13 3.93 9.42
CA ASN A 24 -25.04 4.75 10.21
C ASN A 24 -24.31 5.52 11.30
N TYR A 25 -23.30 4.92 11.93
CA TYR A 25 -22.45 5.58 12.92
C TYR A 25 -21.62 6.71 12.29
N ALA A 26 -20.94 6.45 11.17
CA ALA A 26 -20.17 7.46 10.43
C ALA A 26 -21.03 8.64 9.96
N ARG A 27 -22.26 8.36 9.48
CA ARG A 27 -23.26 9.38 9.12
C ARG A 27 -23.74 10.16 10.34
N LYS A 28 -24.00 9.47 11.47
CA LYS A 28 -24.50 10.03 12.72
C LYS A 28 -23.50 10.97 13.40
N ILE A 29 -22.20 10.68 13.31
CA ILE A 29 -21.16 11.54 13.90
C ILE A 29 -20.71 12.67 12.96
N HIS A 30 -21.41 12.88 11.83
CA HIS A 30 -21.09 13.90 10.84
C HIS A 30 -19.60 13.94 10.46
N MET A 31 -18.97 12.77 10.33
CA MET A 31 -17.57 12.65 9.95
C MET A 31 -17.39 13.17 8.52
N LYS A 32 -17.14 14.48 8.42
CA LYS A 32 -16.85 15.19 7.17
C LYS A 32 -15.38 15.10 6.77
N GLU A 33 -14.52 14.60 7.65
CA GLU A 33 -13.08 14.49 7.42
C GLU A 33 -12.62 13.04 7.33
N LEU A 34 -11.92 12.81 6.22
CA LEU A 34 -11.72 11.55 5.52
C LEU A 34 -10.63 10.64 6.11
N PHE A 35 -10.13 10.95 7.31
CA PHE A 35 -9.02 10.19 7.87
C PHE A 35 -9.41 8.72 8.09
N GLY A 36 -10.63 8.46 8.59
CA GLY A 36 -11.19 7.12 8.79
C GLY A 36 -11.68 6.40 7.52
N ALA A 37 -11.74 7.08 6.36
CA ALA A 37 -12.16 6.45 5.10
C ALA A 37 -11.12 5.45 4.58
N THR A 38 -9.85 5.62 5.00
CA THR A 38 -8.74 4.76 4.64
C THR A 38 -8.82 3.42 5.37
N GLU A 39 -9.07 3.45 6.68
CA GLU A 39 -9.38 2.26 7.48
C GLU A 39 -10.71 1.65 7.03
N PHE A 40 -11.70 2.47 6.64
CA PHE A 40 -12.99 1.98 6.16
C PHE A 40 -12.89 1.22 4.83
N VAL A 41 -12.12 1.70 3.85
CA VAL A 41 -11.95 0.96 2.59
C VAL A 41 -10.93 -0.16 2.69
N ALA A 42 -9.92 -0.05 3.57
CA ALA A 42 -9.11 -1.20 3.96
C ALA A 42 -9.98 -2.27 4.63
N SER A 43 -10.89 -1.88 5.53
CA SER A 43 -11.85 -2.79 6.17
C SER A 43 -12.85 -3.39 5.18
N LEU A 44 -13.33 -2.62 4.19
CA LEU A 44 -14.18 -3.16 3.12
C LEU A 44 -13.43 -4.13 2.21
N ALA A 45 -12.17 -3.85 1.93
CA ALA A 45 -11.30 -4.78 1.23
C ALA A 45 -11.08 -6.05 2.09
N ASP A 46 -10.65 -5.95 3.34
CA ASP A 46 -10.43 -7.11 4.21
C ASP A 46 -11.71 -7.93 4.48
N ILE A 47 -12.88 -7.28 4.51
CA ILE A 47 -14.19 -7.93 4.69
C ILE A 47 -14.68 -8.64 3.41
N GLU A 48 -14.41 -8.10 2.23
CA GLU A 48 -14.76 -8.75 0.96
C GLU A 48 -13.69 -9.77 0.49
N LEU A 49 -12.43 -9.60 0.89
CA LEU A 49 -11.26 -10.29 0.34
C LEU A 49 -10.90 -11.62 1.05
N GLY A 50 -11.92 -12.40 1.41
CA GLY A 50 -11.80 -13.83 1.14
C GLY A 50 -11.58 -14.13 -0.37
N ARG A 51 -11.80 -13.14 -1.26
CA ARG A 51 -11.51 -13.20 -2.70
C ARG A 51 -11.06 -11.86 -3.28
N ILE A 52 -9.87 -11.83 -3.89
CA ILE A 52 -9.29 -10.74 -4.71
C ILE A 52 -10.38 -10.06 -5.57
N LEU A 53 -10.67 -8.79 -5.32
CA LEU A 53 -11.59 -7.97 -6.11
C LEU A 53 -10.90 -7.57 -7.42
N VAL A 54 -11.24 -8.27 -8.50
CA VAL A 54 -10.72 -8.02 -9.86
C VAL A 54 -11.64 -7.06 -10.66
N SER A 55 -12.41 -6.18 -10.00
CA SER A 55 -13.49 -5.41 -10.64
C SER A 55 -13.41 -3.89 -10.39
N ASP A 56 -14.19 -3.12 -11.18
CA ASP A 56 -14.40 -1.67 -11.01
C ASP A 56 -15.30 -1.30 -9.80
N GLU A 57 -15.70 -2.27 -8.99
CA GLU A 57 -16.62 -2.08 -7.87
C GLU A 57 -16.09 -1.16 -6.76
N PRO A 58 -14.80 -1.22 -6.37
CA PRO A 58 -14.21 -0.23 -5.47
C PRO A 58 -14.35 1.19 -6.02
N LEU A 59 -14.18 1.38 -7.34
CA LEU A 59 -14.31 2.68 -7.98
C LEU A 59 -15.74 3.22 -7.91
N ARG A 60 -16.76 2.36 -8.03
CA ARG A 60 -18.17 2.74 -7.82
C ARG A 60 -18.38 3.20 -6.38
N LEU A 61 -17.95 2.41 -5.41
CA LEU A 61 -18.12 2.70 -3.99
C LEU A 61 -17.43 4.02 -3.59
N TYR A 62 -16.20 4.22 -4.05
CA TYR A 62 -15.46 5.45 -3.85
C TYR A 62 -16.18 6.67 -4.45
N ARG A 63 -16.82 6.54 -5.62
CA ARG A 63 -17.60 7.64 -6.25
C ARG A 63 -18.83 8.00 -5.41
N GLU A 64 -19.50 7.01 -4.85
CA GLU A 64 -20.67 7.20 -3.99
C GLU A 64 -20.28 7.86 -2.65
N LEU A 65 -19.15 7.46 -2.07
CA LEU A 65 -18.69 7.97 -0.77
C LEU A 65 -18.09 9.37 -0.82
N LEU A 66 -17.26 9.66 -1.83
CA LEU A 66 -16.51 10.91 -1.87
C LEU A 66 -17.27 12.04 -2.57
N GLY A 67 -18.27 11.71 -3.40
CA GLY A 67 -18.99 12.70 -4.18
C GLY A 67 -18.19 13.23 -5.38
N LYS A 68 -18.62 14.37 -5.92
CA LYS A 68 -18.06 14.95 -7.16
C LYS A 68 -17.17 16.16 -6.82
N GLY A 69 -15.99 16.23 -7.45
CA GLY A 69 -15.05 17.33 -7.29
C GLY A 69 -13.61 16.92 -7.53
N ARG A 70 -12.71 17.91 -7.74
CA ARG A 70 -11.30 17.65 -8.06
C ARG A 70 -10.54 17.01 -6.90
N LEU A 71 -10.78 17.47 -5.66
CA LEU A 71 -10.17 16.89 -4.46
C LEU A 71 -10.62 15.44 -4.28
N GLN A 72 -11.92 15.19 -4.46
CA GLN A 72 -12.53 13.86 -4.39
C GLN A 72 -11.93 12.91 -5.44
N GLU A 73 -11.78 13.36 -6.68
CA GLU A 73 -11.14 12.57 -7.74
C GLU A 73 -9.67 12.26 -7.42
N THR A 74 -8.95 13.21 -6.82
CA THR A 74 -7.56 13.02 -6.40
C THR A 74 -7.47 11.98 -5.29
N LEU A 75 -8.32 12.10 -4.26
CA LEU A 75 -8.40 11.12 -3.17
C LEU A 75 -8.76 9.73 -3.69
N ARG A 76 -9.76 9.64 -4.59
CA ARG A 76 -10.11 8.38 -5.26
C ARG A 76 -8.91 7.76 -5.95
N SER A 77 -8.25 8.53 -6.81
CA SER A 77 -7.11 8.02 -7.56
C SER A 77 -5.94 7.63 -6.65
N MET A 78 -5.71 8.35 -5.55
CA MET A 78 -4.73 8.00 -4.51
C MET A 78 -5.07 6.64 -3.87
N HIS A 79 -6.32 6.44 -3.45
CA HIS A 79 -6.73 5.20 -2.81
C HIS A 79 -6.76 4.01 -3.79
N MET A 80 -7.18 4.22 -5.04
CA MET A 80 -7.12 3.17 -6.06
C MET A 80 -5.67 2.75 -6.36
N ALA A 81 -4.72 3.68 -6.35
CA ALA A 81 -3.30 3.35 -6.49
C ALA A 81 -2.83 2.38 -5.40
N ARG A 82 -3.21 2.64 -4.13
CA ARG A 82 -2.93 1.74 -3.01
C ARG A 82 -3.64 0.40 -3.14
N HIS A 83 -4.92 0.41 -3.48
CA HIS A 83 -5.71 -0.81 -3.61
C HIS A 83 -5.09 -1.75 -4.65
N PHE A 84 -4.78 -1.24 -5.85
CA PHE A 84 -4.17 -2.05 -6.90
C PHE A 84 -2.73 -2.46 -6.59
N HIS A 85 -2.01 -1.73 -5.72
CA HIS A 85 -0.72 -2.21 -5.22
C HIS A 85 -0.86 -3.50 -4.44
N TYR A 86 -1.81 -3.58 -3.49
CA TYR A 86 -2.03 -4.78 -2.68
C TYR A 86 -2.64 -5.95 -3.48
N LEU A 87 -3.33 -5.66 -4.58
CA LEU A 87 -3.75 -6.69 -5.54
C LEU A 87 -2.64 -7.09 -6.52
N GLU A 88 -1.41 -6.61 -6.32
CA GLU A 88 -0.26 -6.82 -7.20
C GLU A 88 -0.45 -6.37 -8.66
N SER A 89 -1.49 -5.56 -8.92
CA SER A 89 -1.77 -4.95 -10.22
C SER A 89 -0.97 -3.65 -10.37
N TYR A 90 0.36 -3.79 -10.40
CA TYR A 90 1.29 -2.66 -10.30
C TYR A 90 1.18 -1.66 -11.46
N GLU A 91 0.82 -2.11 -12.67
CA GLU A 91 0.63 -1.20 -13.81
C GLU A 91 -0.57 -0.29 -13.58
N THR A 92 -1.71 -0.86 -13.18
CA THR A 92 -2.92 -0.11 -12.83
C THR A 92 -2.68 0.79 -11.62
N ALA A 93 -1.97 0.31 -10.60
CA ALA A 93 -1.55 1.13 -9.46
C ALA A 93 -0.75 2.36 -9.92
N CYS A 94 0.23 2.16 -10.83
CA CYS A 94 1.01 3.26 -11.40
C CYS A 94 0.16 4.22 -12.24
N GLU A 95 -0.82 3.73 -12.99
CA GLU A 95 -1.75 4.60 -13.73
C GLU A 95 -2.52 5.53 -12.80
N TYR A 96 -3.11 4.98 -11.75
CA TYR A 96 -3.82 5.76 -10.74
C TYR A 96 -2.88 6.71 -9.99
N HIS A 97 -1.65 6.28 -9.70
CA HIS A 97 -0.60 7.15 -9.16
C HIS A 97 -0.39 8.39 -10.01
N PHE A 98 -0.18 8.19 -11.31
CA PHE A 98 0.05 9.30 -12.22
C PHE A 98 -1.19 10.17 -12.45
N ARG A 99 -2.40 9.61 -12.37
CA ARG A 99 -3.66 10.39 -12.41
C ARG A 99 -3.74 11.35 -11.23
N TRP A 100 -3.56 10.86 -10.01
CA TRP A 100 -3.67 11.72 -8.82
C TRP A 100 -2.47 12.67 -8.68
N PHE A 101 -1.26 12.26 -9.07
CA PHE A 101 -0.07 13.14 -9.05
C PHE A 101 -0.24 14.39 -9.94
N VAL A 102 -0.89 14.24 -11.11
CA VAL A 102 -1.19 15.40 -11.95
C VAL A 102 -2.10 16.39 -11.22
N GLU A 103 -3.11 15.88 -10.51
CA GLU A 103 -4.04 16.72 -9.75
C GLU A 103 -3.41 17.30 -8.47
N GLU A 104 -2.55 16.56 -7.78
CA GLU A 104 -1.75 17.05 -6.63
C GLU A 104 -0.96 18.31 -7.00
N ASN A 105 -0.21 18.25 -8.11
CA ASN A 105 0.56 19.42 -8.58
C ASN A 105 -0.33 20.61 -8.93
N ARG A 106 -1.56 20.36 -9.40
CA ARG A 106 -2.54 21.40 -9.73
C ARG A 106 -3.15 22.04 -8.49
N MET A 107 -3.39 21.26 -7.43
CA MET A 107 -4.03 21.74 -6.21
C MET A 107 -3.07 22.47 -5.26
N ARG A 108 -1.74 22.36 -5.45
CA ARG A 108 -0.72 22.89 -4.53
C ARG A 108 -0.92 22.45 -3.07
N TYR A 109 -1.64 21.34 -2.87
CA TYR A 109 -1.94 20.78 -1.58
C TYR A 109 -1.33 19.40 -1.51
N ASN A 110 -0.51 19.15 -0.49
CA ASN A 110 0.09 17.85 -0.26
C ASN A 110 -0.94 16.97 0.47
N VAL A 111 -1.90 16.45 -0.30
CA VAL A 111 -2.90 15.47 0.20
C VAL A 111 -2.21 14.15 0.58
N ASN A 112 -0.96 13.97 0.17
CA ASN A 112 -0.29 12.69 0.16
C ASN A 112 0.37 12.35 1.49
N THR A 113 -0.14 11.29 2.13
CA THR A 113 0.56 10.67 3.26
C THR A 113 1.90 10.10 2.79
N LEU A 114 2.97 10.26 3.57
CA LEU A 114 4.29 9.70 3.22
C LEU A 114 4.23 8.17 3.06
N SER A 115 3.32 7.52 3.77
CA SER A 115 2.96 6.11 3.56
C SER A 115 2.53 5.81 2.12
N GLN A 116 1.63 6.61 1.55
CA GLN A 116 1.20 6.43 0.17
C GLN A 116 2.34 6.69 -0.82
N LYS A 117 3.19 7.72 -0.59
CA LYS A 117 4.40 7.93 -1.41
C LYS A 117 5.31 6.70 -1.43
N THR A 118 5.41 6.02 -0.30
CA THR A 118 6.19 4.79 -0.18
C THR A 118 5.58 3.68 -1.04
N ILE A 119 4.28 3.42 -0.90
CA ILE A 119 3.55 2.42 -1.71
C ILE A 119 3.64 2.71 -3.22
N ASP A 120 3.49 3.97 -3.62
CA ASP A 120 3.65 4.38 -5.02
C ASP A 120 5.08 4.12 -5.51
N GLY A 121 6.08 4.34 -4.66
CA GLY A 121 7.49 4.05 -4.94
C GLY A 121 7.74 2.56 -5.17
N LEU A 122 7.17 1.70 -4.34
CA LEU A 122 7.23 0.24 -4.50
C LEU A 122 6.58 -0.20 -5.82
N SER A 123 5.37 0.30 -6.10
CA SER A 123 4.64 -0.01 -7.35
C SER A 123 5.42 0.40 -8.59
N LEU A 124 6.00 1.61 -8.58
CA LEU A 124 6.84 2.09 -9.67
C LEU A 124 8.05 1.18 -9.88
N ALA A 125 8.69 0.71 -8.82
CA ALA A 125 9.86 -0.15 -8.92
C ALA A 125 9.54 -1.50 -9.56
N LYS A 126 8.39 -2.12 -9.21
CA LYS A 126 7.91 -3.36 -9.84
C LYS A 126 7.62 -3.18 -11.34
N CYS A 127 7.17 -1.99 -11.75
CA CYS A 127 6.87 -1.68 -13.15
C CYS A 127 8.10 -1.25 -13.99
N ILE A 128 9.05 -0.52 -13.39
CA ILE A 128 10.24 0.02 -14.09
C ILE A 128 10.93 -1.00 -15.03
N PRO A 129 11.20 -2.26 -14.64
CA PRO A 129 11.87 -3.19 -15.54
C PRO A 129 11.02 -3.62 -16.76
N LYS A 130 9.68 -3.60 -16.63
CA LYS A 130 8.73 -4.18 -17.59
C LYS A 130 8.17 -3.18 -18.61
N VAL A 131 8.17 -1.88 -18.30
CA VAL A 131 7.57 -0.85 -19.16
C VAL A 131 8.48 -0.36 -20.30
N SER A 132 7.86 0.27 -21.32
CA SER A 132 8.55 0.89 -22.46
C SER A 132 9.57 1.97 -22.02
N TYR A 133 10.54 2.27 -22.90
CA TYR A 133 11.64 3.19 -22.60
C TYR A 133 11.18 4.58 -22.09
N LEU A 134 10.21 5.20 -22.75
CA LEU A 134 9.68 6.51 -22.33
C LEU A 134 8.97 6.44 -20.98
N LYS A 135 8.17 5.38 -20.74
CA LYS A 135 7.53 5.14 -19.44
C LYS A 135 8.59 4.93 -18.35
N LYS A 136 9.66 4.17 -18.65
CA LYS A 136 10.78 3.91 -17.74
C LYS A 136 11.46 5.20 -17.27
N ILE A 137 11.73 6.15 -18.18
CA ILE A 137 12.27 7.47 -17.82
C ILE A 137 11.32 8.20 -16.86
N ARG A 138 10.04 8.32 -17.24
CA ARG A 138 9.02 9.00 -16.41
C ARG A 138 8.91 8.36 -15.02
N TYR A 139 8.89 7.04 -14.94
CA TYR A 139 8.75 6.27 -13.70
C TYR A 139 9.97 6.47 -12.81
N ARG A 140 11.18 6.41 -13.39
CA ARG A 140 12.43 6.69 -12.66
C ARG A 140 12.45 8.12 -12.12
N LEU A 141 12.08 9.12 -12.91
CA LEU A 141 12.02 10.51 -12.45
C LEU A 141 11.05 10.68 -11.27
N ARG A 142 9.86 10.07 -11.35
CA ARG A 142 8.89 10.10 -10.25
C ARG A 142 9.41 9.36 -9.02
N PHE A 143 9.96 8.16 -9.18
CA PHE A 143 10.56 7.39 -8.09
C PHE A 143 11.65 8.20 -7.36
N HIS A 144 12.56 8.84 -8.09
CA HIS A 144 13.59 9.70 -7.48
C HIS A 144 12.99 10.89 -6.70
N ARG A 145 11.86 11.44 -7.15
CA ARG A 145 11.16 12.49 -6.40
C ARG A 145 10.58 11.96 -5.10
N LEU A 146 9.93 10.80 -5.13
CA LEU A 146 9.39 10.16 -3.92
C LEU A 146 10.49 9.84 -2.91
N CYS A 147 11.64 9.34 -3.36
CA CYS A 147 12.80 9.12 -2.49
C CYS A 147 13.29 10.42 -1.84
N ARG A 148 13.32 11.54 -2.57
CA ARG A 148 13.73 12.84 -1.99
C ARG A 148 12.74 13.35 -0.95
N ASP A 149 11.44 13.23 -1.23
CA ASP A 149 10.39 13.64 -0.29
C ASP A 149 10.50 12.85 1.03
N LEU A 150 10.67 11.52 0.94
CA LEU A 150 10.87 10.66 2.11
C LEU A 150 12.19 10.91 2.81
N GLN A 151 13.27 11.18 2.07
CA GLN A 151 14.56 11.53 2.67
C GLN A 151 14.45 12.82 3.50
N TRP A 152 13.77 13.83 2.97
CA TRP A 152 13.52 15.07 3.70
C TRP A 152 12.69 14.79 4.95
N ALA A 153 11.57 14.05 4.81
CA ALA A 153 10.74 13.70 5.97
C ALA A 153 11.47 12.88 7.03
N ALA A 154 12.34 11.96 6.62
CA ALA A 154 13.17 11.16 7.54
C ALA A 154 14.22 12.01 8.28
N LYS A 155 14.69 13.11 7.70
CA LYS A 155 15.57 14.07 8.40
C LYS A 155 14.80 14.86 9.45
N GLU A 156 13.59 15.32 9.11
CA GLU A 156 12.77 16.12 10.02
C GLU A 156 12.12 15.28 11.13
N SER A 157 11.72 14.05 10.83
CA SER A 157 11.02 13.16 11.76
C SER A 157 11.42 11.69 11.55
N PRO A 158 12.64 11.31 11.99
CA PRO A 158 13.20 9.98 11.72
C PRO A 158 12.37 8.86 12.34
N PHE A 159 11.79 9.05 13.53
CA PHE A 159 10.96 8.04 14.18
C PHE A 159 9.73 7.65 13.34
N ASN A 160 9.19 8.60 12.57
CA ASN A 160 7.97 8.39 11.79
C ASN A 160 8.24 7.93 10.35
N TYR A 161 9.39 8.30 9.76
CA TYR A 161 9.59 8.16 8.30
C TYR A 161 10.91 7.53 7.89
N LEU A 162 11.86 7.30 8.81
CA LEU A 162 13.16 6.74 8.45
C LEU A 162 13.03 5.34 7.86
N HIS A 163 12.14 4.49 8.38
CA HIS A 163 11.92 3.15 7.84
C HIS A 163 11.39 3.19 6.40
N GLN A 164 10.46 4.10 6.08
CA GLN A 164 9.94 4.27 4.72
C GLN A 164 11.02 4.77 3.74
N PHE A 165 11.89 5.67 4.19
CA PHE A 165 13.02 6.13 3.39
C PHE A 165 14.03 5.00 3.13
N GLU A 166 14.43 4.25 4.16
CA GLU A 166 15.34 3.10 4.00
C GLU A 166 14.72 2.04 3.10
N LEU A 167 13.40 1.80 3.20
CA LEU A 167 12.70 0.89 2.30
C LEU A 167 12.85 1.28 0.82
N LEU A 168 12.57 2.54 0.46
CA LEU A 168 12.77 2.98 -0.93
C LEU A 168 14.24 3.04 -1.34
N LYS A 169 15.15 3.20 -0.39
CA LYS A 169 16.59 3.11 -0.66
C LYS A 169 16.99 1.68 -1.02
N GLY A 170 16.49 0.67 -0.30
CA GLY A 170 16.73 -0.73 -0.63
C GLY A 170 16.16 -1.09 -2.01
N VAL A 171 14.96 -0.60 -2.33
CA VAL A 171 14.38 -0.73 -3.67
C VAL A 171 15.25 -0.07 -4.75
N LYS A 172 15.86 1.07 -4.46
CA LYS A 172 16.79 1.72 -5.39
C LYS A 172 18.05 0.89 -5.64
N GLU A 173 18.55 0.19 -4.62
CA GLU A 173 19.69 -0.73 -4.71
C GLU A 173 19.30 -1.97 -5.54
N MET A 174 18.13 -2.55 -5.28
CA MET A 174 17.55 -3.64 -6.07
C MET A 174 17.41 -3.27 -7.56
N LEU A 175 16.91 -2.07 -7.88
CA LEU A 175 16.80 -1.59 -9.27
C LEU A 175 18.15 -1.41 -9.98
N LYS A 176 19.26 -1.39 -9.24
CA LYS A 176 20.63 -1.36 -9.78
C LYS A 176 21.27 -2.75 -9.86
N GLY A 177 20.59 -3.81 -9.40
CA GLY A 177 21.16 -5.15 -9.24
C GLY A 177 22.14 -5.26 -8.07
N GLN A 178 22.04 -4.38 -7.07
CA GLN A 178 22.87 -4.40 -5.86
C GLN A 178 22.14 -5.17 -4.76
N ASP A 179 21.96 -6.45 -4.98
CA ASP A 179 21.00 -7.27 -4.21
C ASP A 179 21.41 -7.47 -2.75
N ASN A 180 22.71 -7.64 -2.49
CA ASN A 180 23.23 -7.76 -1.13
C ASN A 180 23.07 -6.46 -0.34
N GLU A 181 23.28 -5.30 -0.99
CA GLU A 181 23.04 -3.99 -0.39
C GLU A 181 21.55 -3.81 -0.12
N ALA A 182 20.69 -4.17 -1.08
CA ALA A 182 19.25 -4.06 -0.95
C ALA A 182 18.72 -4.86 0.25
N ILE A 183 19.14 -6.13 0.40
CA ILE A 183 18.76 -6.99 1.53
C ILE A 183 19.16 -6.34 2.86
N ARG A 184 20.42 -5.91 3.01
CA ARG A 184 20.89 -5.23 4.24
C ARG A 184 20.11 -3.96 4.53
N THR A 185 19.75 -3.22 3.49
CA THR A 185 18.94 -2.00 3.64
C THR A 185 17.50 -2.33 4.03
N PHE A 186 16.92 -3.42 3.53
CA PHE A 186 15.59 -3.90 3.95
C PHE A 186 15.57 -4.40 5.39
N GLU A 187 16.57 -5.17 5.81
CA GLU A 187 16.74 -5.57 7.22
C GLU A 187 16.80 -4.34 8.14
N LYS A 188 17.58 -3.33 7.74
CA LYS A 188 17.63 -2.05 8.46
C LYS A 188 16.26 -1.35 8.50
N ALA A 189 15.54 -1.30 7.39
CA ALA A 189 14.20 -0.71 7.33
C ALA A 189 13.21 -1.43 8.25
N ALA A 190 13.26 -2.77 8.27
CA ALA A 190 12.44 -3.61 9.13
C ALA A 190 12.72 -3.33 10.62
N GLU A 191 14.00 -3.27 11.03
CA GLU A 191 14.37 -3.00 12.42
C GLU A 191 13.95 -1.60 12.90
N ILE A 192 14.03 -0.59 12.01
CA ILE A 192 13.54 0.75 12.33
C ILE A 192 12.02 0.75 12.46
N ALA A 193 11.31 0.08 11.54
CA ALA A 193 9.85 -0.03 11.58
C ALA A 193 9.34 -0.78 12.82
N LYS A 194 10.04 -1.84 13.27
CA LYS A 194 9.70 -2.57 14.50
C LYS A 194 9.70 -1.62 15.71
N LYS A 195 10.71 -0.74 15.81
CA LYS A 195 10.86 0.22 16.91
C LYS A 195 9.81 1.33 16.90
N SER A 196 9.28 1.69 15.73
CA SER A 196 8.25 2.73 15.58
C SER A 196 6.81 2.20 15.56
N GLY A 197 6.61 0.88 15.70
CA GLY A 197 5.28 0.26 15.60
C GLY A 197 4.74 0.17 14.17
N GLY A 198 5.59 0.36 13.16
CA GLY A 198 5.25 0.32 11.74
C GLY A 198 5.11 -1.10 11.19
N TYR A 199 4.25 -1.95 11.76
CA TYR A 199 4.18 -3.39 11.47
C TYR A 199 4.03 -3.72 9.97
N LEU A 200 3.16 -3.01 9.25
CA LEU A 200 3.05 -3.15 7.78
C LEU A 200 4.42 -3.05 7.08
N TRP A 201 5.24 -2.08 7.47
CA TRP A 201 6.53 -1.83 6.84
C TRP A 201 7.57 -2.88 7.19
N VAL A 202 7.46 -3.50 8.37
CA VAL A 202 8.26 -4.67 8.73
C VAL A 202 7.91 -5.83 7.80
N GLY A 203 6.61 -6.06 7.58
CA GLY A 203 6.11 -7.07 6.66
C GLY A 203 6.69 -6.90 5.25
N ILE A 204 6.48 -5.72 4.66
CA ILE A 204 6.95 -5.38 3.31
C ILE A 204 8.47 -5.49 3.18
N ALA A 205 9.24 -5.01 4.15
CA ALA A 205 10.69 -5.06 4.09
C ALA A 205 11.22 -6.52 4.05
N ASN A 206 10.63 -7.39 4.87
CA ASN A 206 10.99 -8.80 4.88
C ASN A 206 10.52 -9.52 3.60
N GLU A 207 9.34 -9.22 3.09
CA GLU A 207 8.85 -9.75 1.81
C GLU A 207 9.83 -9.42 0.67
N LEU A 208 10.23 -8.15 0.54
CA LEU A 208 11.18 -7.71 -0.50
C LEU A 208 12.54 -8.39 -0.38
N ALA A 209 13.06 -8.58 0.85
CA ALA A 209 14.31 -9.31 1.07
C ALA A 209 14.16 -10.80 0.67
N GLY A 210 13.05 -11.43 1.05
CA GLY A 210 12.72 -12.81 0.72
C GLY A 210 12.59 -13.04 -0.79
N GLU A 211 11.92 -12.14 -1.51
CA GLU A 211 11.81 -12.18 -2.97
C GLU A 211 13.18 -12.19 -3.64
N ILE A 212 14.08 -11.28 -3.25
CA ILE A 212 15.45 -11.25 -3.79
C ILE A 212 16.17 -12.58 -3.54
N LEU A 213 16.08 -13.12 -2.32
CA LEU A 213 16.72 -14.38 -1.97
C LEU A 213 16.16 -15.55 -2.80
N ILE A 214 14.86 -15.58 -3.05
CA ILE A 214 14.23 -16.58 -3.93
C ILE A 214 14.75 -16.43 -5.36
N GLU A 215 14.74 -15.22 -5.92
CA GLU A 215 15.22 -14.94 -7.28
C GLU A 215 16.70 -15.32 -7.49
N LYS A 216 17.52 -15.24 -6.43
CA LYS A 216 18.94 -15.61 -6.45
C LYS A 216 19.22 -17.08 -6.16
N GLY A 217 18.19 -17.90 -5.94
CA GLY A 217 18.37 -19.34 -5.69
C GLY A 217 18.76 -19.67 -4.25
N PHE A 218 18.40 -18.80 -3.29
CA PHE A 218 18.63 -18.96 -1.86
C PHE A 218 17.32 -19.16 -1.07
N PRO A 219 16.41 -20.09 -1.45
CA PRO A 219 15.09 -20.21 -0.84
C PRO A 219 15.14 -20.57 0.64
N ARG A 220 16.19 -21.27 1.11
CA ARG A 220 16.36 -21.60 2.54
C ARG A 220 16.51 -20.36 3.42
N TYR A 221 17.23 -19.35 2.93
CA TYR A 221 17.38 -18.08 3.64
C TYR A 221 16.12 -17.21 3.51
N ALA A 222 15.39 -17.35 2.41
CA ALA A 222 14.15 -16.62 2.21
C ALA A 222 13.03 -17.03 3.18
N ILE A 223 13.03 -18.28 3.68
CA ILE A 223 11.99 -18.79 4.60
C ILE A 223 11.83 -17.87 5.81
N ASP A 224 12.94 -17.48 6.46
CA ASP A 224 12.91 -16.64 7.66
C ASP A 224 12.30 -15.27 7.36
N CYS A 225 12.66 -14.67 6.22
CA CYS A 225 12.07 -13.42 5.75
C CYS A 225 10.56 -13.56 5.52
N ILE A 226 10.11 -14.59 4.81
CA ILE A 226 8.68 -14.77 4.52
C ILE A 226 7.86 -15.05 5.79
N GLN A 227 8.43 -15.80 6.75
CA GLN A 227 7.78 -16.03 8.04
C GLN A 227 7.63 -14.75 8.86
N GLU A 228 8.69 -13.92 8.95
CA GLU A 228 8.61 -12.61 9.58
C GLU A 228 7.59 -11.73 8.86
N ALA A 229 7.57 -11.73 7.53
CA ALA A 229 6.61 -10.95 6.74
C ALA A 229 5.17 -11.31 7.12
N HIS A 230 4.84 -12.61 7.08
CA HIS A 230 3.53 -13.13 7.44
C HIS A 230 3.13 -12.74 8.87
N TYR A 231 4.03 -12.92 9.83
CA TYR A 231 3.78 -12.56 11.23
C TYR A 231 3.46 -11.07 11.42
N TYR A 232 4.18 -10.18 10.74
CA TYR A 232 3.93 -8.74 10.86
C TYR A 232 2.72 -8.27 10.06
N TYR A 233 2.35 -8.93 8.96
CA TYR A 233 1.08 -8.71 8.29
C TYR A 233 -0.10 -9.11 9.18
N GLU A 234 -0.02 -10.26 9.86
CA GLU A 234 -1.02 -10.67 10.84
C GLU A 234 -1.19 -9.64 11.96
N ARG A 235 -0.06 -9.14 12.51
CA ARG A 235 -0.07 -8.08 13.54
C ARG A 235 -0.59 -6.73 13.04
N TYR A 236 -0.44 -6.46 11.75
CA TYR A 236 -1.00 -5.26 11.14
C TYR A 236 -2.52 -5.38 10.90
N GLY A 237 -3.04 -6.62 10.85
CA GLY A 237 -4.48 -6.90 10.69
C GLY A 237 -4.86 -7.54 9.35
N LEU A 238 -3.87 -7.88 8.51
CA LEU A 238 -4.09 -8.62 7.27
C LEU A 238 -4.08 -10.12 7.59
N LYS A 239 -5.24 -10.79 7.48
CA LYS A 239 -5.43 -12.23 7.71
C LYS A 239 -6.09 -12.89 6.53
#